data_AF-A0A6B7PYC3-F1
#
_entry.id   AF-A0A6B7PYC3-F1
#
_cell.length_a   1.000
_cell.length_b   1.000
_cell.length_c   1.000
_cell.angle_alpha   90.00
_cell.angle_beta   90.00
_cell.angle_gamma   90.00
#
_symmetry.space_group_name_H-M   'P 1'
#
loop_
_entity.id
_entity.type
_entity.pdbx_description
1 polymer ?
#
loop_
_entity_poly.entity_id
_entity_poly.type
_entity_poly.pdbx_seq_one_letter_code
_entity_poly.pdbx_strand_id
1 'polypeptide(L)'
;MFKYFILRKQQQLFCYFCGIVLAMVLMLLFPSVFRGNGFYLLLSSVAPFWAGLALYTRHIDRMRKPEVSPLVSIRDGIQVVAEVPRHEKARLEWEILRDDEVFRQQRWELTGLTGRVISRGLLYTPAVMLVGIGILAWGSPQDAIRLINALRNMPAAELVHQIGFVLCLVLQISVISVLIADVVAGRGLPNVFRRALLDRLPAEFCLIRRGTER
;
A
#
# COMPACT_ATOMS: atom_id res chain seq x y z
N MET A 1 14.17 16.67 -20.23
CA MET A 1 13.99 15.44 -19.42
C MET A 1 13.56 15.75 -17.98
N PHE A 2 14.18 16.74 -17.33
CA PHE A 2 13.91 17.13 -15.94
C PHE A 2 12.53 17.75 -15.65
N LYS A 3 11.79 18.23 -16.67
CA LYS A 3 10.48 18.87 -16.48
C LYS A 3 9.45 17.96 -15.79
N TYR A 4 9.51 16.64 -15.98
CA TYR A 4 8.60 15.68 -15.34
C TYR A 4 9.01 15.31 -13.91
N PHE A 5 10.23 15.67 -13.48
CA PHE A 5 10.68 15.48 -12.10
C PHE A 5 10.20 16.61 -11.17
N ILE A 6 9.72 17.72 -11.75
CA ILE A 6 9.04 18.79 -11.02
C ILE A 6 7.58 18.36 -10.80
N LEU A 7 7.38 17.53 -9.78
CA LEU A 7 6.04 17.10 -9.36
C LEU A 7 5.30 18.23 -8.65
N ARG A 8 3.97 18.20 -8.78
CA ARG A 8 3.08 19.10 -8.04
C ARG A 8 3.13 18.81 -6.55
N LYS A 9 2.77 19.80 -5.72
CA LYS A 9 2.76 19.66 -4.26
C LYS A 9 1.98 18.42 -3.79
N GLN A 10 0.80 18.14 -4.35
CA GLN A 10 0.00 16.97 -3.97
C GLN A 10 0.65 15.63 -4.36
N GLN A 11 1.28 15.58 -5.53
CA GLN A 11 2.00 14.41 -6.00
C GLN A 11 3.24 14.13 -5.13
N GLN A 12 3.97 15.18 -4.74
CA GLN A 12 5.09 15.07 -3.80
C GLN A 12 4.62 14.54 -2.45
N LEU A 13 3.55 15.11 -1.89
CA LEU A 13 2.95 14.65 -0.63
C LEU A 13 2.51 13.18 -0.68
N PHE A 14 2.00 12.73 -1.83
CA PHE A 14 1.65 11.33 -2.04
C PHE A 14 2.90 10.43 -2.05
N CYS A 15 3.94 10.81 -2.78
CA CYS A 15 5.21 10.07 -2.77
C CYS A 15 5.85 10.02 -1.38
N TYR A 16 5.81 11.12 -0.62
CA TYR A 16 6.29 11.14 0.76
C TYR A 16 5.46 10.22 1.65
N PHE A 17 4.12 10.25 1.55
CA PHE A 17 3.27 9.36 2.32
C PHE A 17 3.56 7.88 2.03
N CYS A 18 3.58 7.48 0.76
CA CYS A 18 3.90 6.11 0.37
C CYS A 18 5.32 5.71 0.80
N GLY A 19 6.29 6.61 0.65
CA GLY A 19 7.66 6.38 1.07
C GLY A 19 7.81 6.25 2.59
N ILE A 20 7.10 7.05 3.39
CA ILE A 20 7.08 6.94 4.87
C ILE A 20 6.45 5.61 5.29
N VAL A 21 5.33 5.22 4.70
CA VAL A 21 4.68 3.94 5.03
C VAL A 21 5.60 2.77 4.68
N LEU A 22 6.21 2.79 3.48
CA LEU A 22 7.18 1.77 3.07
C LEU A 22 8.40 1.74 3.99
N ALA A 23 8.91 2.91 4.36
CA ALA A 23 10.01 3.08 5.30
C ALA A 23 9.69 2.44 6.66
N MET A 24 8.52 2.75 7.23
CA MET A 24 8.08 2.16 8.50
C MET A 24 7.99 0.64 8.41
N VAL A 25 7.44 0.10 7.31
CA VAL A 25 7.36 -1.34 7.07
C VAL A 25 8.74 -1.98 6.97
N LEU A 26 9.69 -1.38 6.24
CA LEU A 26 11.06 -1.87 6.11
C LEU A 26 11.82 -1.82 7.44
N MET A 27 11.64 -0.75 8.22
CA MET A 27 12.26 -0.61 9.54
C MET A 27 11.72 -1.67 10.52
N LEU A 28 10.43 -1.99 10.40
CA LEU A 28 9.79 -3.06 11.17
C LEU A 28 10.29 -4.45 10.76
N LEU A 29 10.38 -4.74 9.45
CA LEU A 29 10.84 -6.04 8.95
C LEU A 29 12.32 -6.31 9.21
N PHE A 30 13.16 -5.27 9.15
CA PHE A 30 14.62 -5.40 9.27
C PHE A 30 15.21 -4.41 10.30
N PRO A 31 14.86 -4.53 11.59
CA PRO A 31 15.25 -3.56 12.62
C PRO A 31 16.77 -3.57 12.89
N SER A 32 17.46 -4.68 12.58
CA SER A 32 18.91 -4.79 12.68
C SER A 32 19.65 -4.09 11.54
N VAL A 33 19.09 -4.10 10.32
CA VAL A 33 19.71 -3.54 9.10
C VAL A 33 19.63 -2.01 9.08
N PHE A 34 18.56 -1.45 9.64
CA PHE A 34 18.27 -0.01 9.54
C PHE A 34 18.50 0.78 10.83
N ARG A 35 19.17 0.19 11.81
CA ARG A 35 19.49 0.83 13.10
C ARG A 35 20.35 2.08 12.87
N GLY A 36 19.79 3.26 13.16
CA GLY A 36 20.49 4.55 13.08
C GLY A 36 20.46 5.27 11.72
N ASN A 37 19.89 4.66 10.67
CA ASN A 37 19.94 5.20 9.30
C ASN A 37 18.55 5.54 8.72
N GLY A 38 17.63 6.02 9.56
CA GLY A 38 16.25 6.31 9.18
C GLY A 38 16.11 7.30 8.02
N PHE A 39 17.01 8.29 7.92
CA PHE A 39 17.00 9.26 6.82
C PHE A 39 17.30 8.62 5.46
N TYR A 40 18.32 7.76 5.37
CA TYR A 40 18.66 7.07 4.13
C TYR A 40 17.59 6.08 3.71
N LEU A 41 16.95 5.42 4.67
CA LEU A 41 15.84 4.52 4.42
C LEU A 41 14.60 5.29 3.91
N LEU A 42 14.33 6.48 4.47
CA LEU A 42 13.26 7.34 3.96
C LEU A 42 13.56 7.80 2.53
N LEU A 43 14.79 8.26 2.28
CA LEU A 43 15.21 8.73 0.97
C LEU A 43 15.15 7.60 -0.08
N SER A 44 15.65 6.40 0.27
CA SER A 44 15.62 5.22 -0.60
C SER A 44 14.20 4.71 -0.83
N SER A 45 13.27 4.95 0.08
CA SER A 45 11.85 4.60 -0.08
C SER A 45 11.10 5.61 -0.94
N VAL A 46 11.35 6.91 -0.76
CA VAL A 46 10.64 7.99 -1.50
C VAL A 46 11.15 8.11 -2.94
N ALA A 47 12.47 7.99 -3.16
CA ALA A 47 13.08 8.12 -4.48
C ALA A 47 12.47 7.23 -5.57
N PRO A 48 12.20 5.93 -5.37
CA PRO A 48 11.59 5.09 -6.40
C PRO A 48 10.14 5.48 -6.68
N PHE A 49 9.35 5.90 -5.68
CA PHE A 49 8.00 6.41 -5.93
C PHE A 49 8.02 7.71 -6.74
N TRP A 50 8.95 8.60 -6.42
CA TRP A 50 9.14 9.86 -7.15
C TRP A 50 9.57 9.61 -8.60
N ALA A 51 10.59 8.77 -8.81
CA ALA A 51 11.09 8.41 -10.12
C ALA A 51 10.03 7.64 -10.93
N GLY A 52 9.33 6.70 -10.29
CA GLY A 52 8.24 5.94 -10.89
C GLY A 52 7.10 6.85 -11.37
N LEU A 53 6.67 7.81 -10.53
CA LEU A 53 5.62 8.75 -10.92
C LEU A 53 6.07 9.72 -12.03
N ALA A 54 7.33 10.19 -11.99
CA ALA A 54 7.89 11.03 -13.05
C ALA A 54 7.99 10.28 -14.39
N LEU A 55 8.45 9.02 -14.37
CA LEU A 55 8.51 8.15 -15.54
C LEU A 55 7.13 7.80 -16.08
N TYR A 56 6.17 7.52 -15.19
CA TYR A 56 4.78 7.27 -15.55
C TYR A 56 4.16 8.49 -16.25
N THR A 57 4.30 9.66 -15.64
CA THR A 57 3.82 10.93 -16.20
C THR A 57 4.42 11.19 -17.58
N ARG A 58 5.73 10.93 -17.76
CA ARG A 58 6.40 11.02 -19.06
C ARG A 58 5.87 10.01 -20.07
N HIS A 59 5.62 8.77 -19.65
CA HIS A 59 5.06 7.73 -20.52
C HIS A 59 3.69 8.16 -21.04
N ILE A 60 2.82 8.63 -20.15
CA ILE A 60 1.48 9.11 -20.50
C ILE A 60 1.54 10.31 -21.46
N ASP A 61 2.42 11.29 -21.22
CA ASP A 61 2.57 12.45 -22.11
C ASP A 61 3.03 12.06 -23.53
N ARG A 62 3.85 11.01 -23.65
CA ARG A 62 4.23 10.46 -24.97
C ARG A 62 3.07 9.73 -25.63
N MET A 63 2.31 8.97 -24.86
CA MET A 63 1.19 8.16 -25.35
C MET A 63 -0.04 8.99 -25.73
N ARG A 64 -0.13 10.26 -25.31
CA ARG A 64 -1.20 11.20 -25.70
C ARG A 64 -1.05 11.75 -27.13
N LYS A 65 0.17 11.79 -27.68
CA LYS A 65 0.48 12.43 -28.97
C LYS A 65 0.25 11.62 -30.27
N PRO A 66 0.09 10.28 -30.29
CA PRO A 66 -0.10 9.55 -31.54
C PRO A 66 -1.56 9.64 -32.01
N GLU A 67 -1.75 10.03 -33.28
CA GLU A 67 -3.05 10.18 -33.95
C GLU A 67 -3.75 8.85 -34.25
N VAL A 68 -3.01 7.74 -34.33
CA VAL A 68 -3.54 6.37 -34.49
C VAL A 68 -3.00 5.50 -33.36
N SER A 69 -3.91 4.94 -32.56
CA SER A 69 -3.53 4.12 -31.40
C SER A 69 -4.45 2.92 -31.28
N PRO A 70 -3.92 1.73 -30.94
CA PRO A 70 -4.74 0.53 -30.78
C PRO A 70 -5.83 0.75 -29.71
N LEU A 71 -6.99 0.15 -29.91
CA LEU A 71 -8.02 0.10 -28.87
C LEU A 71 -7.48 -0.70 -27.68
N VAL A 72 -7.72 -0.18 -26.48
CA VAL A 72 -7.35 -0.81 -25.22
C VAL A 72 -8.62 -1.02 -24.41
N SER A 73 -8.87 -2.28 -24.07
CA SER A 73 -9.95 -2.63 -23.14
C SER A 73 -9.59 -2.15 -21.73
N ILE A 74 -10.44 -1.32 -21.14
CA ILE A 74 -10.41 -0.94 -19.73
C ILE A 74 -11.23 -1.97 -18.97
N ARG A 75 -10.59 -2.67 -18.04
CA ARG A 75 -11.23 -3.66 -17.19
C ARG A 75 -11.50 -3.11 -15.80
N ASP A 76 -12.72 -3.30 -15.33
CA ASP A 76 -13.07 -3.23 -13.91
C ASP A 76 -13.07 -4.65 -13.34
N GLY A 77 -11.89 -5.07 -12.87
CA GLY A 77 -11.72 -6.37 -12.24
C GLY A 77 -11.73 -7.45 -13.30
N ILE A 78 -12.77 -8.29 -13.30
CA ILE A 78 -12.95 -9.35 -14.29
C ILE A 78 -13.68 -8.82 -15.54
N GLN A 79 -14.49 -7.76 -15.42
CA GLN A 79 -15.33 -7.26 -16.51
C GLN A 79 -14.61 -6.20 -17.36
N VAL A 80 -14.81 -6.24 -18.68
CA VAL A 80 -14.37 -5.17 -19.59
C VAL A 80 -15.45 -4.08 -19.59
N VAL A 81 -15.11 -2.89 -19.11
CA VAL A 81 -16.07 -1.77 -18.96
C VAL A 81 -16.13 -0.91 -20.21
N ALA A 82 -15.00 -0.70 -20.86
CA ALA A 82 -14.90 0.18 -22.01
C ALA A 82 -13.79 -0.27 -22.95
N GLU A 83 -13.94 0.03 -24.24
CA GLU A 83 -12.86 -0.07 -25.22
C GLU A 83 -12.54 1.33 -25.70
N VAL A 84 -11.35 1.83 -25.34
CA VAL A 84 -10.94 3.20 -25.59
C VAL A 84 -9.65 3.19 -26.40
N PRO A 85 -9.51 4.05 -27.42
CA PRO A 85 -8.23 4.30 -28.06
C PRO A 85 -7.15 4.63 -27.02
N ARG A 86 -5.98 4.00 -27.12
CA ARG A 86 -4.92 4.16 -26.11
C ARG A 86 -4.49 5.61 -25.88
N HIS A 87 -4.59 6.48 -26.89
CA HIS A 87 -4.27 7.89 -26.79
C HIS A 87 -5.29 8.68 -25.96
N GLU A 88 -6.58 8.36 -26.06
CA GLU A 88 -7.62 8.96 -25.24
C GLU A 88 -7.55 8.48 -23.79
N LYS A 89 -7.29 7.19 -23.58
CA LYS A 89 -7.01 6.68 -22.23
C LYS A 89 -5.83 7.43 -21.60
N ALA A 90 -4.73 7.62 -22.33
CA ALA A 90 -3.58 8.38 -21.86
C ALA A 90 -3.93 9.86 -21.61
N ARG A 91 -4.83 10.46 -22.41
CA ARG A 91 -5.31 11.83 -22.18
C ARG A 91 -6.13 11.93 -20.89
N LEU A 92 -7.05 11.00 -20.65
CA LEU A 92 -7.85 10.95 -19.42
C LEU A 92 -6.97 10.73 -18.19
N GLU A 93 -6.03 9.78 -18.24
CA GLU A 93 -5.07 9.56 -17.17
C GLU A 93 -4.18 10.79 -16.92
N TRP A 94 -3.77 11.51 -17.97
CA TRP A 94 -3.03 12.75 -17.83
C TRP A 94 -3.84 13.83 -17.10
N GLU A 95 -5.12 13.98 -17.43
CA GLU A 95 -6.01 14.93 -16.77
C GLU A 95 -6.24 14.57 -15.30
N ILE A 96 -6.41 13.28 -14.99
CA ILE A 96 -6.53 12.77 -13.62
C ILE A 96 -5.23 12.98 -12.83
N LEU A 97 -4.07 12.70 -13.43
CA LEU A 97 -2.77 12.92 -12.78
C LEU A 97 -2.50 14.40 -12.48
N ARG A 98 -3.16 15.30 -13.22
CA ARG A 98 -3.06 16.75 -13.02
C ARG A 98 -4.06 17.27 -11.98
N ASP A 99 -5.02 16.43 -11.60
CA ASP A 99 -6.04 16.75 -10.62
C ASP A 99 -5.52 16.55 -9.19
N ASP A 100 -5.37 17.67 -8.48
CA ASP A 100 -4.88 17.72 -7.12
C ASP A 100 -5.89 17.13 -6.11
N GLU A 101 -7.18 17.08 -6.45
CA GLU A 101 -8.23 16.51 -5.60
C GLU A 101 -8.15 14.99 -5.56
N VAL A 102 -7.87 14.34 -6.69
CA VAL A 102 -7.72 12.89 -6.78
C VAL A 102 -6.57 12.40 -5.89
N PHE A 103 -5.43 13.09 -5.93
CA PHE A 103 -4.31 12.78 -5.03
C PHE A 103 -4.65 13.04 -3.56
N ARG A 104 -5.39 14.11 -3.27
CA ARG A 104 -5.81 14.42 -1.89
C ARG A 104 -6.74 13.35 -1.35
N GLN A 105 -7.75 12.96 -2.12
CA GLN A 105 -8.74 11.95 -1.76
C GLN A 105 -8.10 10.57 -1.62
N GLN A 106 -7.21 10.19 -2.55
CA GLN A 106 -6.44 8.94 -2.44
C GLN A 106 -5.61 8.92 -1.16
N ARG A 107 -4.92 10.02 -0.81
CA ARG A 107 -4.18 10.12 0.46
C ARG A 107 -5.08 10.00 1.68
N TRP A 108 -6.25 10.63 1.67
CA TRP A 108 -7.21 10.56 2.76
C TRP A 108 -7.73 9.14 2.98
N GLU A 109 -8.13 8.45 1.91
CA GLU A 109 -8.59 7.07 1.99
C GLU A 109 -7.48 6.11 2.43
N LEU A 110 -6.24 6.30 1.92
CA LEU A 110 -5.08 5.54 2.39
C LEU A 110 -4.78 5.80 3.87
N THR A 111 -4.87 7.05 4.34
CA THR A 111 -4.66 7.39 5.75
C THR A 111 -5.72 6.71 6.63
N GLY A 112 -6.98 6.70 6.18
CA GLY A 112 -8.06 5.99 6.85
C GLY A 112 -7.85 4.47 6.89
N LEU A 113 -7.35 3.88 5.79
CA LEU A 113 -6.97 2.47 5.74
C LEU A 113 -5.83 2.16 6.72
N THR A 114 -4.75 2.93 6.66
CA THR A 114 -3.59 2.77 7.56
C THR A 114 -4.03 2.87 9.02
N GLY A 115 -4.83 3.87 9.39
CA GLY A 115 -5.35 4.00 10.76
C GLY A 115 -6.21 2.80 11.19
N ARG A 116 -7.10 2.31 10.30
CA ARG A 116 -7.96 1.15 10.58
C ARG A 116 -7.15 -0.14 10.75
N VAL A 117 -6.18 -0.39 9.87
CA VAL A 117 -5.33 -1.57 9.91
C VAL A 117 -4.44 -1.56 11.15
N ILE A 118 -3.86 -0.42 11.51
CA ILE A 118 -3.05 -0.28 12.73
C ILE A 118 -3.92 -0.47 13.97
N SER A 119 -5.10 0.17 14.04
CA SER A 119 -6.01 0.05 15.17
C SER A 119 -6.48 -1.39 15.40
N ARG A 120 -6.89 -2.08 14.33
CA ARG A 120 -7.26 -3.50 14.40
C ARG A 120 -6.07 -4.39 14.72
N GLY A 121 -4.91 -4.13 14.12
CA GLY A 121 -3.67 -4.85 14.41
C GLY A 121 -3.31 -4.80 15.89
N LEU A 122 -3.37 -3.60 16.49
CA LEU A 122 -3.17 -3.40 17.93
C LEU A 122 -4.21 -4.18 18.76
N LEU A 123 -5.48 -4.11 18.39
CA LEU A 123 -6.56 -4.79 19.10
C LEU A 123 -6.44 -6.33 19.05
N TYR A 124 -5.98 -6.90 17.94
CA TYR A 124 -5.78 -8.34 17.79
C TYR A 124 -4.43 -8.84 18.30
N THR A 125 -3.49 -7.97 18.66
CA THR A 125 -2.15 -8.35 19.14
C THR A 125 -2.18 -9.31 20.34
N PRO A 126 -3.02 -9.09 21.38
CA PRO A 126 -3.11 -10.04 22.50
C PRO A 126 -3.63 -11.41 22.08
N ALA A 127 -4.59 -11.46 21.15
CA ALA A 127 -5.12 -12.71 20.63
C ALA A 127 -4.05 -13.49 19.85
N VAL A 128 -3.28 -12.81 18.99
CA VAL A 128 -2.14 -13.41 18.26
C VAL A 128 -1.08 -13.94 19.23
N MET A 129 -0.80 -13.19 20.30
CA MET A 129 0.16 -13.59 21.33
C MET A 129 -0.30 -14.86 22.07
N LEU A 130 -1.58 -14.93 22.48
CA LEU A 130 -2.15 -16.10 23.14
C LEU A 130 -2.15 -17.34 22.23
N VAL A 131 -2.52 -17.18 20.95
CA VAL A 131 -2.47 -18.26 19.96
C VAL A 131 -1.04 -18.75 19.76
N GLY A 132 -0.07 -17.84 19.62
CA GLY A 132 1.34 -18.19 19.48
C GLY A 132 1.88 -18.98 20.68
N ILE A 133 1.55 -18.55 21.90
CA ILE A 133 1.91 -19.26 23.13
C ILE A 133 1.24 -20.64 23.18
N GLY A 134 -0.04 -20.73 22.80
CA GLY A 134 -0.78 -22.00 22.75
C GLY A 134 -0.16 -23.01 21.77
N ILE A 135 0.23 -22.54 20.58
CA ILE A 135 0.92 -23.36 19.57
C ILE A 135 2.26 -23.86 20.11
N LEU A 136 3.04 -22.99 20.76
CA LEU A 136 4.34 -23.37 21.34
C LEU A 136 4.17 -24.43 22.43
N ALA A 137 3.21 -24.23 23.34
CA ALA A 137 2.95 -25.13 24.45
C ALA A 137 2.43 -26.51 23.99
N TRP A 138 1.63 -26.55 22.93
CA TRP A 138 1.11 -27.79 22.35
C TRP A 138 2.15 -28.53 21.49
N GLY A 139 2.85 -27.79 20.63
CA GLY A 139 3.78 -28.37 19.65
C GLY A 139 5.13 -28.77 20.22
N SER A 140 5.66 -28.01 21.19
CA SER A 140 6.91 -28.33 21.88
C SER A 140 6.89 -27.89 23.34
N PRO A 141 6.28 -28.69 24.24
CA PRO A 141 6.16 -28.34 25.65
C PRO A 141 7.52 -28.22 26.34
N GLN A 142 8.52 -29.00 25.93
CA GLN A 142 9.88 -28.92 26.50
C GLN A 142 10.59 -27.62 26.14
N ASP A 143 10.45 -27.14 24.91
CA ASP A 143 11.04 -25.86 24.49
C ASP A 143 10.31 -24.68 25.15
N ALA A 144 8.99 -24.77 25.35
CA ALA A 144 8.23 -23.77 26.09
C ALA A 144 8.74 -23.62 27.53
N ILE A 145 8.98 -24.72 28.25
CA ILE A 145 9.52 -24.70 29.61
C ILE A 145 10.95 -24.13 29.63
N ARG A 146 11.80 -24.51 28.66
CA ARG A 146 13.15 -23.95 28.52
C ARG A 146 13.13 -22.45 28.27
N LEU A 147 12.24 -21.99 27.40
CA LEU A 147 12.07 -20.56 27.08
C LEU A 147 11.64 -19.76 28.31
N ILE A 148 10.66 -20.26 29.08
CA ILE A 148 10.19 -19.61 30.31
C ILE A 148 11.31 -19.53 31.35
N ASN A 149 12.06 -20.62 31.54
CA ASN A 149 13.20 -20.62 32.47
C ASN A 149 14.33 -19.69 32.02
N ALA A 150 14.61 -19.62 30.70
CA ALA A 150 15.58 -18.68 30.15
C ALA A 150 15.15 -17.23 30.37
N LEU A 151 13.87 -16.90 30.12
CA LEU A 151 13.32 -15.57 30.37
C LEU A 151 13.39 -15.18 31.86
N ARG A 152 13.14 -16.13 32.77
CA ARG A 152 13.19 -15.89 34.22
C ARG A 152 14.60 -15.57 34.73
N ASN A 153 15.61 -16.18 34.11
CA ASN A 153 17.00 -16.05 34.54
C ASN A 153 17.76 -14.93 33.77
N MET A 154 17.11 -14.26 32.81
CA MET A 154 17.72 -13.17 32.06
C MET A 154 17.81 -11.87 32.87
N PRO A 155 18.87 -11.07 32.66
CA PRO A 155 18.98 -9.74 33.26
C PRO A 155 17.89 -8.80 32.71
N ALA A 156 17.39 -7.90 33.55
CA ALA A 156 16.22 -7.05 33.24
C ALA A 156 16.39 -6.21 31.96
N ALA A 157 17.60 -5.69 31.69
CA ALA A 157 17.87 -4.90 30.49
C ALA A 157 17.71 -5.73 29.20
N GLU A 158 18.17 -6.97 29.22
CA GLU A 158 18.09 -7.88 28.07
C GLU A 158 16.68 -8.43 27.89
N LEU A 159 16.00 -8.71 29.00
CA LEU A 159 14.59 -9.11 29.02
C LEU A 159 13.69 -8.05 28.36
N VAL A 160 13.87 -6.77 28.71
CA VAL A 160 13.10 -5.66 28.10
C VAL A 160 13.37 -5.57 26.60
N HIS A 161 14.62 -5.73 26.17
CA HIS A 161 14.96 -5.72 24.75
C HIS A 161 14.31 -6.86 23.98
N GLN A 162 14.38 -8.09 24.51
CA GLN A 162 13.81 -9.28 23.90
C GLN A 162 12.27 -9.20 23.84
N ILE A 163 11.62 -8.79 24.93
CA ILE A 163 10.16 -8.61 24.97
C ILE A 163 9.74 -7.52 23.97
N GLY A 164 10.47 -6.40 23.89
CA GLY A 164 10.21 -5.35 22.91
C GLY A 164 10.31 -5.86 21.47
N PHE A 165 11.31 -6.70 21.18
CA PHE A 165 11.47 -7.31 19.86
C PHE A 165 10.31 -8.28 19.53
N VAL A 166 9.94 -9.15 20.46
CA VAL A 166 8.80 -10.07 20.29
C VAL A 166 7.50 -9.31 20.08
N LEU A 167 7.24 -8.26 20.87
CA LEU A 167 6.05 -7.44 20.74
C LEU A 167 5.97 -6.78 19.35
N CYS A 168 7.09 -6.24 18.85
CA CYS A 168 7.17 -5.68 17.49
C CYS A 168 6.83 -6.72 16.42
N LEU A 169 7.32 -7.97 16.54
CA LEU A 169 7.00 -9.04 15.60
C LEU A 169 5.52 -9.43 15.64
N VAL A 170 4.95 -9.60 16.83
CA VAL A 170 3.53 -9.95 16.99
C VAL A 170 2.64 -8.84 16.43
N LEU A 171 2.98 -7.57 16.65
CA LEU A 171 2.29 -6.43 16.07
C LEU A 171 2.32 -6.46 14.53
N GLN A 172 3.47 -6.77 13.94
CA GLN A 172 3.59 -6.89 12.48
C GLN A 172 2.72 -8.02 11.92
N ILE A 173 2.79 -9.20 12.54
CA ILE A 173 1.98 -10.36 12.14
C ILE A 173 0.50 -10.01 12.21
N SER A 174 0.06 -9.35 13.28
CA SER A 174 -1.32 -8.91 13.46
C SER A 174 -1.75 -7.92 12.37
N VAL A 175 -0.94 -6.90 12.10
CA VAL A 175 -1.20 -5.89 11.07
C VAL A 175 -1.28 -6.52 9.67
N ILE A 176 -0.35 -7.41 9.33
CA ILE A 176 -0.35 -8.11 8.04
C ILE A 176 -1.57 -9.02 7.91
N SER A 177 -1.93 -9.74 8.98
CA SER A 177 -3.10 -10.63 8.98
C SER A 177 -4.40 -9.86 8.75
N VAL A 178 -4.56 -8.70 9.41
CA VAL A 178 -5.71 -7.81 9.17
C VAL A 178 -5.73 -7.29 7.75
N LEU A 179 -4.57 -6.89 7.20
CA LEU A 179 -4.47 -6.40 5.84
C LEU A 179 -4.89 -7.48 4.83
N ILE A 180 -4.39 -8.71 5.00
CA ILE A 180 -4.78 -9.86 4.16
C ILE A 180 -6.27 -10.12 4.28
N ALA A 181 -6.83 -10.12 5.49
CA ALA A 181 -8.25 -10.33 5.71
C ALA A 181 -9.11 -9.24 5.04
N ASP A 182 -8.73 -7.96 5.14
CA ASP A 182 -9.43 -6.85 4.48
C ASP A 182 -9.34 -6.96 2.95
N VAL A 183 -8.20 -7.41 2.39
CA VAL A 183 -8.05 -7.66 0.94
C VAL A 183 -8.94 -8.82 0.48
N VAL A 184 -8.95 -9.94 1.21
CA VAL A 184 -9.80 -11.10 0.91
C VAL A 184 -11.29 -10.75 1.01
N ALA A 185 -11.67 -9.90 1.96
CA ALA A 185 -13.04 -9.42 2.14
C ALA A 185 -13.49 -8.38 1.09
N GLY A 186 -12.67 -8.09 0.07
CA GLY A 186 -12.98 -7.09 -0.95
C GLY A 186 -12.94 -5.64 -0.44
N ARG A 187 -12.51 -5.42 0.81
CA ARG A 187 -12.27 -4.09 1.40
C ARG A 187 -10.83 -3.62 1.12
N GLY A 188 -10.32 -4.01 -0.05
CA GLY A 188 -8.94 -3.83 -0.46
C GLY A 188 -8.52 -2.37 -0.65
N LEU A 189 -7.32 -2.18 -1.18
CA LEU A 189 -6.69 -0.87 -1.32
C LEU A 189 -7.64 0.12 -2.04
N PRO A 190 -7.95 1.29 -1.45
CA PRO A 190 -8.75 2.28 -2.13
C PRO A 190 -8.08 2.68 -3.44
N ASN A 191 -8.84 2.66 -4.54
CA ASN A 191 -8.35 3.07 -5.85
C ASN A 191 -9.22 4.21 -6.41
N VAL A 192 -8.97 5.42 -5.91
CA VAL A 192 -9.66 6.64 -6.34
C VAL A 192 -9.29 7.00 -7.77
N PHE A 193 -8.06 6.71 -8.20
CA PHE A 193 -7.64 6.90 -9.60
C PHE A 193 -8.49 6.11 -10.58
N ARG A 194 -8.79 4.85 -10.25
CA ARG A 194 -9.67 4.00 -11.05
C ARG A 194 -11.11 4.52 -11.07
N ARG A 195 -11.65 4.95 -9.93
CA ARG A 195 -12.98 5.58 -9.87
C ARG A 195 -13.03 6.84 -10.73
N ALA A 196 -12.07 7.74 -10.56
CA ALA A 196 -11.96 8.96 -11.37
C ALA A 196 -11.80 8.68 -12.87
N LEU A 197 -11.13 7.58 -13.24
CA LEU A 197 -11.03 7.13 -14.63
C LEU A 197 -12.38 6.66 -15.18
N LEU A 198 -13.12 5.86 -14.40
CA LEU A 198 -14.45 5.39 -14.75
C LEU A 198 -15.48 6.53 -14.83
N ASP A 199 -15.41 7.50 -13.92
CA ASP A 199 -16.34 8.64 -13.89
C ASP A 199 -16.11 9.60 -15.07
N ARG A 200 -14.88 9.67 -15.60
CA ARG A 200 -14.52 10.53 -16.73
C ARG A 200 -14.53 9.81 -18.08
N LEU A 201 -14.92 8.54 -18.11
CA LEU A 201 -15.00 7.78 -19.35
C LEU A 201 -16.16 8.30 -20.22
N PRO A 202 -15.89 8.68 -21.48
CA PRO A 202 -16.94 9.10 -22.39
C PRO A 202 -17.94 7.98 -22.65
N ALA A 203 -19.23 8.31 -22.67
CA ALA A 203 -20.32 7.33 -22.82
C ALA A 203 -20.26 6.53 -24.13
N GLU A 204 -19.60 7.08 -25.15
CA GLU A 204 -19.39 6.44 -26.46
C GLU A 204 -18.44 5.23 -26.42
N PHE A 205 -17.55 5.15 -25.42
CA PHE A 205 -16.60 4.04 -25.26
C PHE A 205 -17.05 2.99 -24.24
N CYS A 206 -18.09 3.29 -23.46
CA CYS A 206 -18.62 2.39 -22.44
C CYS A 206 -19.38 1.23 -23.08
N LEU A 207 -18.89 0.01 -22.88
CA LEU A 207 -19.55 -1.22 -23.34
C LEU A 207 -20.72 -1.60 -22.42
N ILE A 208 -20.70 -1.20 -21.14
CA ILE A 208 -21.68 -1.59 -20.11
C ILE A 208 -22.76 -0.51 -19.88
N ARG A 209 -23.29 0.11 -20.94
CA ARG A 209 -24.58 0.83 -20.85
C ARG A 209 -25.68 0.23 -21.75
N ARG A 210 -25.46 -0.96 -22.34
CA ARG A 210 -26.44 -1.66 -23.19
C ARG A 210 -27.07 -2.91 -22.57
N GLY A 211 -26.93 -3.13 -21.26
CA GLY A 211 -27.22 -4.45 -20.67
C GLY A 211 -28.02 -4.52 -19.36
N THR A 212 -28.65 -3.43 -18.90
CA THR A 212 -29.57 -3.49 -17.74
C THR A 212 -30.77 -2.55 -17.91
N GLU A 213 -31.44 -2.68 -19.05
CA GLU A 213 -32.89 -2.48 -19.11
C GLU A 213 -33.48 -3.84 -19.49
N ARG A 214 -33.85 -4.61 -18.46
CA ARG A 214 -34.97 -5.55 -18.42
C ARG A 214 -35.11 -6.12 -17.02
#